data_AF-A0A821U9T2-F1
#
_entry.id   AF-A0A821U9T2-F1
#
_cell.length_a   1.000
_cell.length_b   1.000
_cell.length_c   1.000
_cell.angle_alpha   90.00
_cell.angle_beta   90.00
_cell.angle_gamma   90.00
#
_symmetry.space_group_name_H-M   'P 1'
#
loop_
_entity.id
_entity.type
_entity.pdbx_description
1 polymer ?
#
loop_
_entity_poly.entity_id
_entity_poly.type
_entity_poly.pdbx_seq_one_letter_code
_entity_poly.pdbx_strand_id
1 'polypeptide(L)'
;MSDNNYIRLQRAHPRLLIPDLEDSEDSKTLGPIIGYAQEPLLSLAKACEPLVLVVDHISGYITEALANTPDDPADGLTRDESASIRLYTMEWTGESRSLYSILNHTLSTADRESLRPWFKYLKLFLTALAKIQCEPPTIVWRGVQKNVSDEYPLGRELVRIIESSPKGTEKQRERKEATGQTSTLSDSIQIS
;
A
#
# COMPACT_ATOMS: atom_id res chain seq x y z
N MET A 1 36.65 -10.98 -25.03
CA MET A 1 36.75 -11.24 -23.58
C MET A 1 36.06 -10.09 -22.87
N SER A 2 34.88 -10.41 -22.32
CA SER A 2 33.93 -9.68 -21.46
C SER A 2 33.84 -8.15 -21.50
N ASP A 3 32.74 -7.69 -22.10
CA ASP A 3 32.10 -6.38 -21.89
C ASP A 3 31.52 -6.31 -20.47
N ASN A 4 31.99 -5.35 -19.67
CA ASN A 4 31.44 -5.04 -18.35
C ASN A 4 30.52 -3.82 -18.47
N ASN A 5 29.27 -4.07 -18.83
CA ASN A 5 28.23 -3.05 -18.96
C ASN A 5 27.63 -2.74 -17.58
N TYR A 6 28.36 -1.96 -16.77
CA TYR A 6 27.77 -1.33 -15.59
C TYR A 6 26.84 -0.22 -16.05
N ILE A 7 25.54 -0.41 -15.84
CA ILE A 7 24.52 0.62 -16.07
C ILE A 7 24.85 1.83 -15.20
N ARG A 8 25.32 2.87 -15.87
CA ARG A 8 25.63 4.19 -15.31
C ARG A 8 24.30 4.90 -15.01
N LEU A 9 23.71 4.62 -13.86
CA LEU A 9 22.67 5.48 -13.27
C LEU A 9 23.34 6.76 -12.74
N GLN A 10 23.79 7.63 -13.65
CA GLN A 10 24.13 9.01 -13.36
C GLN A 10 23.19 9.94 -14.10
N ARG A 11 22.03 10.18 -13.49
CA ARG A 11 21.44 11.51 -13.46
C ARG A 11 21.36 11.91 -11.99
N ALA A 12 22.46 12.41 -11.47
CA ALA A 12 22.48 13.11 -10.18
C ALA A 12 21.61 14.36 -10.35
N HIS A 13 20.39 14.34 -9.79
CA HIS A 13 19.56 15.52 -9.67
C HIS A 13 20.18 16.45 -8.62
N PRO A 14 20.27 17.78 -8.86
CA PRO A 14 20.90 18.73 -7.93
C PRO A 14 20.25 18.87 -6.54
N ARG A 15 19.19 18.12 -6.23
CA ARG A 15 18.43 18.22 -4.96
C ARG A 15 18.99 17.39 -3.81
N LEU A 16 20.11 16.67 -4.02
CA LEU A 16 20.70 15.79 -2.99
C LEU A 16 21.80 16.46 -2.15
N LEU A 17 22.07 17.74 -2.34
CA LEU A 17 22.92 18.52 -1.44
C LEU A 17 22.02 19.40 -0.59
N ILE A 18 21.74 18.97 0.64
CA ILE A 18 21.23 19.85 1.69
C ILE A 18 22.44 20.25 2.53
N PRO A 19 22.92 21.50 2.45
CA PRO A 19 23.77 22.07 3.47
C PRO A 19 22.87 22.45 4.66
N ASP A 20 23.23 21.93 5.83
CA ASP A 20 22.90 22.44 7.16
C ASP A 20 21.42 22.80 7.41
N LEU A 21 20.63 21.80 7.84
CA LEU A 21 19.40 22.06 8.57
C LEU A 21 19.58 21.56 10.00
N GLU A 22 19.58 22.55 10.90
CA GLU A 22 19.56 22.42 12.35
C GLU A 22 18.50 21.42 12.81
N ASP A 23 18.89 20.65 13.82
CA ASP A 23 18.14 19.57 14.45
C ASP A 23 16.74 20.00 14.91
N SER A 24 15.73 19.78 14.07
CA SER A 24 14.34 19.68 14.52
C SER A 24 14.09 18.22 14.94
N GLU A 25 14.36 17.92 16.22
CA GLU A 25 13.89 16.75 16.95
C GLU A 25 12.39 16.53 16.64
N ASP A 26 12.07 15.51 15.82
CA ASP A 26 10.74 14.85 15.64
C ASP A 26 10.54 14.28 14.23
N SER A 27 11.51 14.39 13.34
CA SER A 27 11.57 13.59 12.11
C SER A 27 12.51 12.41 12.35
N LYS A 28 11.99 11.25 12.82
CA LYS A 28 12.75 10.00 12.78
C LYS A 28 13.09 9.69 11.33
N THR A 29 14.25 10.11 10.86
CA THR A 29 14.79 9.76 9.56
C THR A 29 15.07 8.26 9.58
N LEU A 30 14.11 7.49 9.09
CA LEU A 30 14.26 6.05 8.97
C LEU A 30 15.39 5.77 7.98
N GLY A 31 16.40 4.99 8.41
CA GLY A 31 17.53 4.63 7.55
C GLY A 31 17.10 3.88 6.28
N PRO A 32 17.91 3.92 5.20
CA PRO A 32 17.59 3.27 3.93
C PRO A 32 17.42 1.76 4.10
N ILE A 33 16.55 1.16 3.28
CA ILE A 33 16.38 -0.31 3.22
C ILE A 33 17.52 -0.87 2.39
N ILE A 34 18.46 -1.56 3.04
CA ILE A 34 19.63 -2.18 2.44
C ILE A 34 19.39 -3.71 2.38
N GLY A 35 19.83 -4.38 1.32
CA GLY A 35 19.79 -5.84 1.22
C GLY A 35 18.76 -6.39 0.21
N TYR A 36 17.61 -5.73 0.05
CA TYR A 36 16.56 -6.24 -0.83
C TYR A 36 17.00 -6.29 -2.31
N ALA A 37 17.90 -5.40 -2.74
CA ALA A 37 18.35 -5.33 -4.12
C ALA A 37 19.22 -6.53 -4.52
N GLN A 38 19.87 -7.17 -3.54
CA GLN A 38 20.74 -8.33 -3.73
C GLN A 38 19.95 -9.64 -3.84
N GLU A 39 18.66 -9.65 -3.48
CA GLU A 39 17.81 -10.82 -3.68
C GLU A 39 17.63 -11.14 -5.17
N PRO A 40 17.60 -12.44 -5.54
CA PRO A 40 17.30 -12.84 -6.90
C PRO A 40 15.85 -12.48 -7.26
N LEU A 41 15.60 -12.24 -8.55
CA LEU A 41 14.24 -12.12 -9.05
C LEU A 41 13.59 -13.52 -9.06
N LEU A 42 12.47 -13.68 -8.37
CA LEU A 42 11.76 -14.94 -8.18
C LEU A 42 10.31 -14.81 -8.65
N SER A 43 9.64 -15.94 -8.89
CA SER A 43 8.19 -15.96 -9.12
C SER A 43 7.42 -15.51 -7.88
N LEU A 44 6.16 -15.09 -8.05
CA LEU A 44 5.36 -14.53 -6.96
C LEU A 44 5.21 -15.52 -5.79
N ALA A 45 4.95 -16.79 -6.10
CA ALA A 45 4.83 -17.84 -5.09
C ALA A 45 6.12 -18.00 -4.28
N LYS A 46 7.28 -18.03 -4.94
CA LYS A 46 8.60 -18.14 -4.29
C LYS A 46 8.98 -16.89 -3.49
N ALA A 47 8.61 -15.72 -3.99
CA ALA A 47 8.86 -14.45 -3.31
C ALA A 47 8.07 -14.32 -2.00
N CYS A 48 6.87 -14.91 -1.95
CA CYS A 48 6.00 -14.88 -0.77
C CYS A 48 6.19 -16.05 0.20
N GLU A 49 7.05 -17.04 -0.07
CA GLU A 49 7.32 -18.16 0.85
C GLU A 49 7.65 -17.70 2.29
N PRO A 50 8.52 -16.68 2.52
CA PRO A 50 8.82 -16.22 3.87
C PRO A 50 7.65 -15.50 4.55
N LEU A 51 6.64 -15.07 3.79
CA LEU A 51 5.51 -14.27 4.27
C LEU A 51 4.34 -15.11 4.76
N VAL A 52 4.35 -16.42 4.53
CA VAL A 52 3.28 -17.35 4.97
C VAL A 52 3.05 -17.31 6.49
N LEU A 53 4.09 -16.99 7.27
CA LEU A 53 4.01 -16.87 8.73
C LEU A 53 3.67 -15.43 9.20
N VAL A 54 3.72 -14.45 8.30
CA VAL A 54 3.54 -13.03 8.61
C VAL A 54 2.15 -12.53 8.17
N VAL A 55 1.64 -13.09 7.08
CA VAL A 55 0.40 -12.66 6.43
C VAL A 55 -0.55 -13.84 6.33
N ASP A 56 -1.69 -13.73 7.01
CA ASP A 56 -2.71 -14.78 7.05
C ASP A 56 -3.23 -15.09 5.65
N HIS A 57 -3.42 -16.37 5.34
CA HIS A 57 -4.06 -16.84 4.10
C HIS A 57 -3.41 -16.34 2.79
N ILE A 58 -2.15 -15.89 2.83
CA ILE A 58 -1.46 -15.29 1.66
C ILE A 58 -1.47 -16.21 0.43
N SER A 59 -1.39 -17.53 0.60
CA SER A 59 -1.40 -18.50 -0.50
C SER A 59 -2.69 -18.45 -1.34
N GLY A 60 -3.84 -18.21 -0.70
CA GLY A 60 -5.12 -18.03 -1.40
C GLY A 60 -5.09 -16.77 -2.26
N TYR A 61 -4.66 -15.66 -1.67
CA TYR A 61 -4.54 -14.38 -2.36
C TYR A 61 -3.50 -14.39 -3.48
N ILE A 62 -2.40 -15.13 -3.36
CA ILE A 62 -1.43 -15.33 -4.45
C ILE A 62 -2.10 -16.03 -5.63
N THR A 63 -2.85 -17.10 -5.35
CA THR A 63 -3.56 -17.87 -6.38
C THR A 63 -4.58 -16.97 -7.09
N GLU A 64 -5.32 -16.18 -6.33
CA GLU A 64 -6.28 -15.22 -6.87
C GLU A 64 -5.61 -14.10 -7.69
N ALA A 65 -4.47 -13.57 -7.23
CA ALA A 65 -3.71 -12.58 -7.98
C ALA A 65 -3.26 -13.14 -9.34
N LEU A 66 -2.71 -14.35 -9.35
CA LEU A 66 -2.23 -15.00 -10.56
C LEU A 66 -3.39 -15.36 -11.50
N ALA A 67 -4.51 -15.85 -10.98
CA ALA A 67 -5.68 -16.21 -11.78
C ALA A 67 -6.28 -14.98 -12.49
N ASN A 68 -6.25 -13.81 -11.84
CA ASN A 68 -6.76 -12.56 -12.39
C ASN A 68 -5.71 -11.75 -13.16
N THR A 69 -4.52 -12.31 -13.40
CA THR A 69 -3.45 -11.67 -14.18
C THR A 69 -3.26 -12.43 -15.48
N PRO A 70 -3.38 -11.74 -16.65
CA PRO A 70 -3.14 -12.35 -17.95
C PRO A 70 -1.74 -12.98 -18.05
N ASP A 71 -1.62 -14.06 -18.83
CA ASP A 71 -0.32 -14.72 -19.04
C ASP A 71 0.70 -13.84 -19.78
N ASP A 72 0.21 -12.96 -20.67
CA ASP A 72 1.04 -12.01 -21.43
C ASP A 72 0.53 -10.56 -21.22
N PRO A 73 1.04 -9.86 -20.19
CA PRO A 73 0.71 -8.46 -19.95
C PRO A 73 1.24 -7.53 -21.07
N ALA A 74 0.40 -6.62 -21.56
CA ALA A 74 0.74 -5.72 -22.68
C ALA A 74 1.76 -4.62 -22.31
N ASP A 75 2.09 -4.49 -21.03
CA ASP A 75 2.91 -3.43 -20.42
C ASP A 75 4.39 -3.81 -20.26
N GLY A 76 4.81 -4.96 -20.82
CA GLY A 76 6.19 -5.45 -20.74
C GLY A 76 6.57 -6.00 -19.36
N LEU A 77 5.59 -6.14 -18.47
CA LEU A 77 5.74 -6.83 -17.19
C LEU A 77 5.62 -8.33 -17.39
N THR A 78 6.32 -9.11 -16.58
CA THR A 78 6.02 -10.54 -16.50
C THR A 78 4.70 -10.75 -15.76
N ARG A 79 4.06 -11.91 -15.97
CA ARG A 79 2.85 -12.30 -15.23
C ARG A 79 3.04 -12.19 -13.71
N ASP A 80 4.19 -12.65 -13.20
CA ASP A 80 4.52 -12.57 -11.77
C ASP A 80 4.69 -11.13 -11.26
N GLU A 81 5.30 -10.26 -12.06
CA GLU A 81 5.47 -8.85 -11.74
C GLU A 81 4.11 -8.13 -11.69
N SER A 82 3.26 -8.33 -12.70
CA SER A 82 1.90 -7.75 -12.73
C SER A 82 1.04 -8.30 -11.59
N ALA A 83 1.12 -9.61 -11.32
CA ALA A 83 0.42 -10.24 -10.21
C ALA A 83 0.91 -9.73 -8.84
N SER A 84 2.19 -9.36 -8.71
CA SER A 84 2.72 -8.76 -7.47
C SER A 84 2.08 -7.40 -7.15
N ILE A 85 1.82 -6.59 -8.18
CA ILE A 85 1.13 -5.29 -8.06
C ILE A 85 -0.33 -5.53 -7.72
N ARG A 86 -0.99 -6.47 -8.42
CA ARG A 86 -2.37 -6.85 -8.10
C ARG A 86 -2.51 -7.33 -6.66
N LEU A 87 -1.57 -8.13 -6.16
CA LEU A 87 -1.54 -8.60 -4.77
C LEU A 87 -1.43 -7.44 -3.77
N TYR A 88 -0.73 -6.36 -4.14
CA TYR A 88 -0.63 -5.15 -3.33
C TYR A 88 -1.93 -4.32 -3.34
N THR A 89 -2.68 -4.31 -4.44
CA THR A 89 -3.87 -3.46 -4.59
C THR A 89 -5.20 -4.17 -4.37
N MET A 90 -5.21 -5.50 -4.30
CA MET A 90 -6.44 -6.27 -4.11
C MET A 90 -7.07 -6.00 -2.75
N GLU A 91 -8.40 -6.05 -2.71
CA GLU A 91 -9.14 -6.00 -1.46
C GLU A 91 -9.11 -7.37 -0.79
N TRP A 92 -8.89 -7.37 0.53
CA TRP A 92 -8.87 -8.60 1.32
C TRP A 92 -10.20 -8.72 2.04
N THR A 93 -10.81 -9.91 1.95
CA THR A 93 -12.07 -10.22 2.60
C THR A 93 -11.79 -10.89 3.95
N GLY A 94 -12.48 -10.43 5.00
CA GLY A 94 -12.32 -10.96 6.36
C GLY A 94 -11.74 -9.96 7.37
N GLU A 95 -11.48 -10.44 8.57
CA GLU A 95 -10.97 -9.66 9.71
C GLU A 95 -9.44 -9.47 9.68
N SER A 96 -8.72 -10.28 8.88
CA SER A 96 -7.26 -10.20 8.77
C SER A 96 -6.79 -8.94 8.02
N ARG A 97 -5.63 -8.43 8.42
CA ARG A 97 -4.98 -7.29 7.74
C ARG A 97 -4.50 -7.71 6.35
N SER A 98 -4.70 -6.85 5.36
CA SER A 98 -4.20 -7.07 4.00
C SER A 98 -2.67 -7.02 3.92
N LEU A 99 -2.10 -7.66 2.90
CA LEU A 99 -0.66 -7.59 2.62
C LEU A 99 -0.17 -6.14 2.56
N TYR A 100 -0.90 -5.28 1.85
CA TYR A 100 -0.64 -3.83 1.78
C TYR A 100 -0.56 -3.17 3.15
N SER A 101 -1.51 -3.46 4.04
CA SER A 101 -1.56 -2.87 5.38
C SER A 101 -0.37 -3.31 6.23
N ILE A 102 -0.05 -4.60 6.22
CA ILE A 102 1.06 -5.16 7.00
C ILE A 102 2.40 -4.63 6.45
N LEU A 103 2.58 -4.63 5.12
CA LEU A 103 3.80 -4.14 4.50
C LEU A 103 4.05 -2.66 4.81
N ASN A 104 3.06 -1.78 4.61
CA ASN A 104 3.25 -0.36 4.88
C ASN A 104 3.48 -0.04 6.35
N HIS A 105 2.87 -0.80 7.25
CA HIS A 105 3.17 -0.71 8.67
C HIS A 105 4.62 -1.13 8.96
N THR A 106 5.08 -2.25 8.39
CA THR A 106 6.45 -2.76 8.56
C THR A 106 7.49 -1.82 7.94
N LEU A 107 7.15 -1.11 6.87
CA LEU A 107 8.05 -0.10 6.28
C LEU A 107 8.20 1.14 7.16
N SER A 108 7.15 1.46 7.92
CA SER A 108 7.07 2.63 8.80
C SER A 108 7.66 2.36 10.20
N THR A 109 7.94 1.10 10.54
CA THR A 109 8.61 0.74 11.79
C THR A 109 10.12 1.01 11.70
N ALA A 110 10.72 1.38 12.84
CA ALA A 110 12.17 1.57 12.94
C ALA A 110 12.95 0.25 12.86
N ASP A 111 12.30 -0.88 13.13
CA ASP A 111 12.93 -2.20 13.10
C ASP A 111 13.09 -2.70 11.66
N ARG A 112 14.32 -2.60 11.14
CA ARG A 112 14.65 -3.07 9.78
C ARG A 112 14.81 -4.59 9.68
N GLU A 113 14.99 -5.29 10.79
CA GLU A 113 15.07 -6.76 10.77
C GLU A 113 13.69 -7.37 10.46
N SER A 114 12.61 -6.71 10.89
CA SER A 114 11.23 -7.09 10.54
C SER A 114 10.94 -7.07 9.04
N LEU A 115 11.74 -6.34 8.24
CA LEU A 115 11.61 -6.28 6.78
C LEU A 115 12.31 -7.44 6.05
N ARG A 116 13.18 -8.20 6.70
CA ARG A 116 13.93 -9.29 6.03
C ARG A 116 13.03 -10.31 5.31
N PRO A 117 11.90 -10.79 5.88
CA PRO A 117 11.00 -11.70 5.18
C PRO A 117 10.41 -11.11 3.90
N TRP A 118 10.33 -9.78 3.82
CA TRP A 118 9.75 -9.04 2.71
C TRP A 118 10.73 -8.81 1.56
N PHE A 119 12.03 -9.02 1.73
CA PHE A 119 13.03 -8.64 0.73
C PHE A 119 12.79 -9.29 -0.64
N LYS A 120 12.43 -10.58 -0.67
CA LYS A 120 12.12 -11.29 -1.91
C LYS A 120 10.89 -10.72 -2.62
N TYR A 121 9.84 -10.42 -1.85
CA TYR A 121 8.64 -9.78 -2.39
C TYR A 121 8.91 -8.34 -2.87
N LEU A 122 9.63 -7.55 -2.07
CA LEU A 122 10.04 -6.18 -2.41
C LEU A 122 10.89 -6.14 -3.68
N LYS A 123 11.79 -7.11 -3.86
CA LYS A 123 12.58 -7.24 -5.09
C LYS A 123 11.67 -7.38 -6.31
N LEU A 124 10.70 -8.30 -6.27
CA LEU A 124 9.75 -8.51 -7.37
C LEU A 124 8.88 -7.27 -7.60
N PHE A 125 8.26 -6.76 -6.54
CA PHE A 125 7.33 -5.64 -6.59
C PHE A 125 7.98 -4.34 -7.07
N LEU A 126 9.16 -3.98 -6.55
CA LEU A 126 9.87 -2.77 -6.97
C LEU A 126 10.43 -2.89 -8.38
N THR A 127 10.83 -4.10 -8.81
CA THR A 127 11.23 -4.35 -10.20
C THR A 127 10.04 -4.14 -11.14
N ALA A 128 8.85 -4.60 -10.75
CA ALA A 128 7.61 -4.36 -11.49
C ALA A 128 7.33 -2.85 -11.61
N LEU A 129 7.33 -2.13 -10.48
CA LEU A 129 7.10 -0.67 -10.48
C LEU A 129 8.12 0.11 -11.31
N ALA A 130 9.38 -0.31 -11.33
CA ALA A 130 10.43 0.34 -12.12
C ALA A 130 10.26 0.16 -13.65
N LYS A 131 9.53 -0.88 -14.09
CA LYS A 131 9.23 -1.13 -15.51
C LYS A 131 8.02 -0.34 -16.01
N ILE A 132 7.10 0.03 -15.11
CA ILE A 132 5.93 0.82 -15.48
C ILE A 132 6.39 2.18 -15.99
N GLN A 133 5.84 2.59 -17.14
CA GLN A 133 6.12 3.89 -17.72
C GLN A 133 5.70 4.98 -16.72
N CYS A 134 6.65 5.86 -16.36
CA CYS A 134 6.31 7.03 -15.57
C CYS A 134 5.52 8.00 -16.44
N GLU A 135 4.23 8.14 -16.13
CA GLU A 135 3.43 9.22 -16.69
C GLU A 135 4.03 10.59 -16.33
N PRO A 136 3.87 11.61 -17.19
CA PRO A 136 4.36 12.95 -16.90
C PRO A 136 3.75 13.47 -15.58
N PRO A 137 4.42 14.43 -14.91
CA PRO A 137 3.99 14.93 -13.60
C PRO A 137 2.53 15.38 -13.65
N THR A 138 1.65 14.58 -13.06
CA THR A 138 0.21 14.80 -13.05
C THR A 138 -0.25 15.02 -11.61
N ILE A 139 -1.25 15.89 -11.43
CA ILE A 139 -1.84 16.14 -10.11
C ILE A 139 -2.65 14.90 -9.71
N VAL A 140 -2.21 14.23 -8.64
CA VAL A 140 -2.93 13.12 -8.01
C VAL A 140 -3.59 13.58 -6.72
N TRP A 141 -4.77 13.06 -6.44
CA TRP A 141 -5.53 13.37 -5.23
C TRP A 141 -5.50 12.19 -4.26
N ARG A 142 -5.35 12.48 -2.97
CA ARG A 142 -5.43 11.48 -1.89
C ARG A 142 -6.38 11.98 -0.81
N GLY A 143 -7.46 11.22 -0.58
CA GLY A 143 -8.31 11.41 0.59
C GLY A 143 -7.68 10.79 1.83
N VAL A 144 -7.69 11.50 2.95
CA VAL A 144 -7.25 11.00 4.26
C VAL A 144 -8.34 11.28 5.28
N GLN A 145 -8.69 10.29 6.09
CA GLN A 145 -9.78 10.40 7.07
C GLN A 145 -9.36 11.06 8.40
N LYS A 146 -8.12 11.59 8.45
CA LYS A 146 -7.51 12.26 9.61
C LYS A 146 -7.25 13.72 9.25
N ASN A 147 -7.39 14.63 10.22
CA ASN A 147 -6.86 15.97 10.07
C ASN A 147 -5.33 15.90 10.03
N VAL A 148 -4.76 16.26 8.88
CA VAL A 148 -3.31 16.24 8.64
C VAL A 148 -2.75 17.65 8.46
N SER A 149 -3.52 18.71 8.72
CA SER A 149 -3.10 20.10 8.42
C SER A 149 -1.75 20.46 9.05
N ASP A 150 -1.48 19.98 10.26
CA ASP A 150 -0.24 20.23 10.99
C ASP A 150 0.96 19.42 10.45
N GLU A 151 0.71 18.31 9.74
CA GLU A 151 1.72 17.44 9.13
C GLU A 151 2.21 17.98 7.77
N TYR A 152 1.53 18.98 7.20
CA TYR A 152 1.82 19.54 5.87
C TYR A 152 2.03 21.07 5.90
N PRO A 153 3.07 21.57 6.60
CA PRO A 153 3.38 23.00 6.61
C PRO A 153 3.85 23.47 5.23
N LEU A 154 3.45 24.69 4.85
CA LEU A 154 3.82 25.29 3.56
C LEU A 154 5.34 25.45 3.46
N GLY A 155 5.93 25.01 2.34
CA GLY A 155 7.35 25.18 2.05
C GLY A 155 8.29 24.10 2.60
N ARG A 156 7.78 23.06 3.27
CA ARG A 156 8.60 21.92 3.72
C ARG A 156 8.57 20.77 2.72
N GLU A 157 9.73 20.16 2.45
CA GLU A 157 9.82 18.90 1.71
C GLU A 157 9.40 17.73 2.63
N LEU A 158 8.49 16.89 2.15
CA LEU A 158 7.93 15.79 2.93
C LEU A 158 8.36 14.45 2.33
N VAL A 159 9.01 13.63 3.15
CA VAL A 159 9.34 12.24 2.82
C VAL A 159 8.45 11.34 3.66
N ARG A 160 7.47 10.67 3.04
CA ARG A 160 6.51 9.81 3.75
C ARG A 160 6.34 8.46 3.04
N ILE A 161 6.40 7.38 3.81
CA ILE A 161 5.95 6.06 3.37
C ILE A 161 4.43 6.01 3.57
N ILE A 162 3.72 5.55 2.54
CA ILE A 162 2.25 5.58 2.47
C ILE A 162 1.65 4.65 3.54
N GLU A 163 1.32 5.17 4.73
CA GLU A 163 0.44 4.46 5.65
C GLU A 163 -1.03 4.72 5.28
N SER A 164 -1.79 3.66 5.02
CA SER A 164 -3.25 3.71 5.14
C SER A 164 -3.63 3.55 6.60
N SER A 165 -4.45 4.46 7.11
CA SER A 165 -5.08 4.34 8.42
C SER A 165 -5.73 2.95 8.60
N PRO A 166 -5.64 2.32 9.79
CA PRO A 166 -6.55 1.23 10.11
C PRO A 166 -7.99 1.74 10.04
N LYS A 167 -8.89 0.91 9.48
CA LYS A 167 -10.30 1.23 9.25
C LYS A 167 -10.91 1.86 10.51
N GLY A 168 -11.54 3.03 10.34
CA GLY A 168 -12.26 3.71 11.41
C GLY A 168 -13.30 2.78 12.03
N THR A 169 -13.32 2.74 13.35
CA THR A 169 -14.40 2.11 14.14
C THR A 169 -15.76 2.56 13.61
N GLU A 170 -16.56 1.58 13.22
CA GLU A 170 -17.99 1.65 12.91
C GLU A 170 -18.72 2.58 13.90
N LYS A 171 -18.99 3.84 13.51
CA LYS A 171 -19.98 4.66 14.22
C LYS A 171 -21.34 4.28 13.66
N GLN A 172 -22.04 3.40 14.36
CA GLN A 172 -23.45 3.15 14.13
C GLN A 172 -24.20 4.48 14.06
N ARG A 173 -24.79 4.75 12.90
CA ARG A 173 -25.78 5.82 12.74
C ARG A 173 -27.07 5.35 13.39
N GLU A 174 -27.28 5.75 14.65
CA GLU A 174 -28.61 5.70 15.26
C GLU A 174 -29.56 6.56 14.43
N ARG A 175 -30.45 5.88 13.71
CA ARG A 175 -31.58 6.49 13.01
C ARG A 175 -32.62 6.78 14.09
N LYS A 176 -32.69 8.04 14.56
CA LYS A 176 -33.81 8.50 15.39
C LYS A 176 -35.11 8.33 14.59
N GLU A 177 -35.96 7.40 15.03
CA GLU A 177 -37.35 7.33 14.61
C GLU A 177 -38.05 8.62 15.03
N ALA A 178 -38.39 9.46 14.05
CA ALA A 178 -39.33 10.53 14.25
C ALA A 178 -40.72 9.89 14.37
N THR A 179 -41.26 9.89 15.58
CA THR A 179 -42.67 9.60 15.87
C THR A 179 -43.55 10.59 15.09
N GLY A 180 -43.96 10.20 13.90
CA GLY A 180 -45.01 10.85 13.14
C GLY A 180 -46.35 10.38 13.68
N GLN A 181 -46.98 11.21 14.51
CA GLN A 181 -48.42 11.16 14.74
C GLN A 181 -49.12 11.34 13.39
N THR A 182 -49.83 10.30 12.93
CA THR A 182 -50.89 10.46 11.93
C THR A 182 -52.17 9.94 12.55
N SER A 183 -53.03 10.90 12.92
CA SER A 183 -54.43 10.66 13.18
C SER A 183 -55.11 10.21 11.89
N THR A 184 -55.84 9.11 11.93
CA THR A 184 -56.95 8.86 10.99
C THR A 184 -58.11 8.27 11.76
N LEU A 185 -59.21 9.03 11.75
CA LEU A 185 -60.55 8.68 12.20
C LEU A 185 -61.22 7.66 11.25
N SER A 186 -62.30 7.04 11.77
CA SER A 186 -63.33 6.22 11.12
C SER A 186 -62.94 4.76 10.78
N ASP A 187 -63.78 3.74 10.99
CA ASP A 187 -65.21 3.68 11.30
C ASP A 187 -65.60 2.36 11.99
N SER A 188 -66.73 2.45 12.68
CA SER A 188 -67.59 1.43 13.29
C SER A 188 -67.87 0.21 12.41
N ILE A 189 -67.84 -1.00 12.99
CA ILE A 189 -68.66 -2.14 12.56
C ILE A 189 -69.22 -2.85 13.80
N GLN A 190 -70.54 -2.76 13.97
CA GLN A 190 -71.35 -3.67 14.78
C GLN A 190 -71.55 -4.97 14.02
N ILE A 191 -71.52 -6.11 14.73
CA ILE A 191 -72.06 -7.37 14.23
C ILE A 191 -73.07 -7.87 15.28
N SER A 192 -74.28 -8.13 14.78
CA SER A 192 -75.42 -8.75 15.49
C SER A 192 -75.19 -10.22 15.81
#